data_AF-A0A961FWB8-F1
#
_entry.id   AF-A0A961FWB8-F1
#
_cell.length_a   1.000
_cell.length_b   1.000
_cell.length_c   1.000
_cell.angle_alpha   90.00
_cell.angle_beta   90.00
_cell.angle_gamma   90.00
#
_symmetry.space_group_name_H-M   'P 1'
#
loop_
_entity.id
_entity.type
_entity.pdbx_description
1 polymer ?
#
loop_
_entity_poly.entity_id
_entity_poly.type
_entity_poly.pdbx_seq_one_letter_code
_entity_poly.pdbx_strand_id
1 'polypeptide(L)'
;TGKGNKTRLIPVGQAARGAIDDYLLNERPKLVSKRSGSQIFLSRRGGQLTPQRLWQIVKDRARMAGLDTNVYPHLLRHSFATHLLGNGADLRIIQEMLGHADISTTQIYTHVDQKRLRQVHRQFHPRG
;
A
#
# COMPACT_ATOMS: atom_id res chain seq x y z
N THR A 1 -2.74 -14.56 -2.19
CA THR A 1 -2.04 -15.26 -1.09
C THR A 1 -0.57 -14.92 -1.16
N GLY A 2 0.03 -14.51 -0.04
CA GLY A 2 1.47 -14.18 0.02
C GLY A 2 2.35 -15.43 0.04
N LYS A 3 3.65 -15.26 -0.25
CA LYS A 3 4.68 -16.31 -0.10
C LYS A 3 4.55 -16.96 1.29
N GLY A 4 4.37 -18.27 1.35
CA GLY A 4 4.15 -19.03 2.59
C GLY A 4 2.69 -19.24 3.01
N ASN A 5 1.71 -18.93 2.15
CA ASN A 5 0.28 -19.17 2.39
C ASN A 5 -0.29 -18.48 3.64
N LYS A 6 0.38 -17.44 4.15
CA LYS A 6 -0.07 -16.66 5.30
C LYS A 6 -1.16 -15.69 4.88
N THR A 7 -2.34 -15.85 5.48
CA THR A 7 -3.42 -14.87 5.45
C THR A 7 -3.15 -13.80 6.51
N ARG A 8 -3.43 -12.53 6.18
CA ARG A 8 -3.31 -11.42 7.12
C ARG A 8 -4.50 -10.48 6.94
N LEU A 9 -4.97 -9.92 8.03
CA LEU A 9 -5.95 -8.84 8.02
C LEU A 9 -5.20 -7.52 7.90
N ILE A 10 -5.59 -6.68 6.95
CA ILE A 10 -5.02 -5.35 6.76
C ILE A 10 -6.16 -4.35 6.91
N PRO A 11 -6.06 -3.37 7.83
CA PRO A 11 -7.05 -2.32 7.94
C PRO A 11 -7.07 -1.50 6.64
N VAL A 12 -8.27 -1.27 6.13
CA VAL A 12 -8.50 -0.45 4.94
C VAL A 12 -9.04 0.89 5.39
N GLY A 13 -8.38 1.99 4.98
CA GLY A 13 -8.83 3.34 5.32
C GLY A 13 -10.22 3.65 4.75
N GLN A 14 -10.96 4.55 5.39
CA GLN A 14 -12.34 4.86 5.01
C GLN A 14 -12.49 5.31 3.54
N ALA A 15 -11.57 6.14 3.04
CA ALA A 15 -11.57 6.56 1.64
C ALA A 15 -11.39 5.38 0.67
N ALA A 16 -10.48 4.45 0.99
CA ALA A 16 -10.28 3.25 0.16
C ALA A 16 -11.48 2.30 0.22
N ARG A 17 -12.12 2.18 1.39
CA ARG A 17 -13.37 1.42 1.53
C ARG A 17 -14.48 2.01 0.67
N GLY A 18 -14.71 3.32 0.74
CA GLY A 18 -15.72 4.00 -0.08
C GLY A 18 -15.48 3.80 -1.59
N ALA A 19 -14.23 3.90 -2.04
CA ALA A 19 -13.88 3.64 -3.44
C ALA A 19 -14.09 2.17 -3.85
N ILE A 20 -13.81 1.21 -2.96
CA ILE A 20 -14.06 -0.21 -3.21
C ILE A 20 -15.58 -0.47 -3.29
N ASP A 21 -16.35 0.09 -2.37
CA ASP A 21 -17.81 -0.08 -2.33
C ASP A 21 -18.45 0.49 -3.62
N ASP A 22 -18.06 1.70 -4.04
CA ASP A 22 -18.50 2.30 -5.30
C ASP A 22 -18.14 1.44 -6.51
N TYR A 23 -16.88 0.96 -6.58
CA TYR A 23 -16.46 0.04 -7.64
C TYR A 23 -17.29 -1.24 -7.65
N LEU A 24 -17.54 -1.85 -6.49
CA LEU A 24 -18.30 -3.11 -6.39
C LEU A 24 -19.76 -2.95 -6.82
N LEU A 25 -20.38 -1.83 -6.48
CA LEU A 25 -21.79 -1.56 -6.76
C LEU A 25 -22.02 -1.03 -8.17
N ASN A 26 -21.19 -0.10 -8.64
CA ASN A 26 -21.48 0.73 -9.81
C ASN A 26 -20.61 0.42 -11.05
N GLU A 27 -19.40 -0.11 -10.86
CA GLU A 27 -18.46 -0.38 -11.96
C GLU A 27 -18.32 -1.87 -12.28
N ARG A 28 -18.04 -2.69 -11.27
CA ARG A 28 -17.76 -4.12 -11.42
C ARG A 28 -18.86 -4.86 -12.18
N PRO A 29 -20.17 -4.64 -11.94
CA PRO A 29 -21.22 -5.36 -12.68
C PRO A 29 -21.13 -5.17 -14.19
N LYS A 30 -20.66 -4.01 -14.66
CA LYS A 30 -20.46 -3.69 -16.08
C LYS A 30 -19.27 -4.41 -16.69
N LEU A 31 -18.35 -4.92 -15.87
CA LEU A 31 -17.14 -5.64 -16.28
C LEU A 31 -17.28 -7.15 -16.20
N VAL A 32 -18.29 -7.68 -15.50
CA VAL A 32 -18.48 -9.11 -15.32
C VAL A 32 -18.69 -9.79 -16.68
N SER A 33 -17.98 -10.90 -16.89
CA SER A 33 -18.10 -11.73 -18.08
C SER A 33 -17.96 -13.22 -17.71
N LYS A 34 -18.11 -14.11 -18.70
CA LYS A 34 -17.88 -15.55 -18.51
C LYS A 34 -16.46 -15.90 -18.00
N ARG A 35 -15.51 -14.97 -18.10
CA ARG A 35 -14.13 -15.12 -17.63
C ARG A 35 -13.92 -14.62 -16.20
N SER A 36 -14.93 -14.00 -15.60
CA SER A 36 -14.87 -13.50 -14.23
C SER A 36 -14.95 -14.67 -13.25
N GLY A 37 -14.02 -14.72 -12.30
CA GLY A 37 -14.09 -15.62 -11.15
C GLY A 37 -14.33 -14.83 -9.86
N SER A 38 -13.73 -15.30 -8.76
CA SER A 38 -13.82 -14.71 -7.43
C SER A 38 -12.94 -13.45 -7.22
N GLN A 39 -12.31 -12.93 -8.28
CA GLN A 39 -11.46 -11.76 -8.20
C GLN A 39 -12.30 -10.50 -7.94
N ILE A 40 -11.84 -9.68 -6.99
CA ILE A 40 -12.47 -8.39 -6.69
C ILE A 40 -12.29 -7.45 -7.89
N PHE A 41 -11.05 -7.23 -8.31
CA PHE A 41 -10.72 -6.32 -9.41
C PHE A 41 -10.65 -7.04 -10.75
N LEU A 42 -11.43 -6.55 -11.71
CA LEU A 42 -11.51 -7.08 -13.06
C LEU A 42 -10.84 -6.14 -14.07
N SER A 43 -10.27 -6.73 -15.11
CA SER A 43 -9.88 -6.00 -16.33
C SER A 43 -11.11 -5.60 -17.14
N ARG A 44 -10.92 -4.72 -18.13
CA ARG A 44 -11.98 -4.34 -19.09
C ARG A 44 -12.58 -5.51 -19.88
N ARG A 45 -11.90 -6.67 -19.90
CA ARG A 45 -12.38 -7.90 -20.56
C ARG A 45 -13.08 -8.87 -19.59
N GLY A 46 -13.25 -8.47 -18.33
CA GLY A 46 -13.87 -9.25 -17.26
C GLY A 46 -13.00 -10.35 -16.65
N GLY A 47 -11.78 -10.56 -17.15
CA GLY A 47 -10.81 -11.44 -16.51
C GLY A 47 -9.99 -10.73 -15.43
N GLN A 48 -9.11 -11.47 -14.76
CA GLN A 48 -8.19 -10.95 -13.73
C GLN A 48 -7.40 -9.72 -14.22
N LEU A 49 -7.26 -8.71 -13.36
CA LEU A 49 -6.36 -7.59 -13.59
C LEU A 49 -4.89 -8.05 -13.45
N THR A 50 -4.09 -7.84 -14.49
CA THR A 50 -2.67 -8.21 -14.47
C THR A 50 -1.82 -7.16 -13.76
N PRO A 51 -0.68 -7.54 -13.16
CA PRO A 51 0.27 -6.58 -12.58
C PRO A 51 0.72 -5.53 -13.59
N GLN A 52 1.05 -5.91 -14.83
CA GLN A 52 1.46 -4.97 -15.88
C GLN A 52 0.35 -3.95 -16.17
N ARG A 53 -0.92 -4.37 -16.17
CA ARG A 53 -2.03 -3.44 -16.37
C ARG A 53 -2.21 -2.50 -15.17
N LEU A 54 -2.03 -2.99 -13.95
CA LEU A 54 -2.06 -2.15 -12.75
C LEU A 54 -0.98 -1.05 -12.81
N TRP A 55 0.23 -1.40 -13.26
CA TRP A 55 1.30 -0.42 -13.46
C TRP A 55 0.92 0.67 -14.47
N GLN A 56 0.33 0.29 -15.60
CA GLN A 56 -0.17 1.24 -16.59
C GLN A 56 -1.23 2.16 -16.01
N ILE A 57 -2.22 1.60 -15.29
CA ILE A 57 -3.28 2.39 -14.64
C ILE A 57 -2.69 3.42 -13.68
N VAL A 58 -1.75 3.02 -12.81
CA VAL A 58 -1.10 3.94 -11.87
C VAL A 58 -0.36 5.05 -12.60
N LYS A 59 0.40 4.71 -13.65
CA LYS A 59 1.14 5.67 -14.46
C LYS A 59 0.21 6.67 -15.17
N ASP A 60 -0.87 6.18 -15.76
CA ASP A 60 -1.86 7.01 -16.44
C ASP A 60 -2.54 7.97 -15.47
N ARG A 61 -2.91 7.50 -14.27
CA ARG A 61 -3.51 8.34 -13.22
C ARG A 61 -2.54 9.38 -12.69
N ALA A 62 -1.27 9.04 -12.51
CA ALA A 62 -0.24 10.00 -12.10
C ALA A 62 -0.04 11.11 -13.13
N ARG A 63 -0.01 10.75 -14.43
CA ARG A 63 0.04 11.73 -15.52
C ARG A 63 -1.18 12.64 -15.51
N MET A 64 -2.38 12.09 -15.35
CA MET A 64 -3.62 12.89 -15.26
C MET A 64 -3.63 13.83 -14.06
N ALA A 65 -2.96 13.47 -12.97
CA ALA A 65 -2.80 14.31 -11.79
C ALA A 65 -1.69 15.37 -11.94
N GLY A 66 -1.02 15.47 -13.09
CA GLY A 66 0.06 16.43 -13.33
C GLY A 66 1.36 16.11 -12.58
N LEU A 67 1.60 14.83 -12.24
CA LEU A 67 2.84 14.42 -11.60
C LEU A 67 3.93 14.19 -12.65
N ASP A 68 5.00 14.98 -12.59
CA ASP A 68 6.16 14.87 -13.49
C ASP A 68 7.04 13.63 -13.19
N THR A 69 6.89 13.05 -12.01
CA THR A 69 7.63 11.85 -11.60
C THR A 69 6.99 10.59 -12.16
N ASN A 70 7.81 9.62 -12.60
CA ASN A 70 7.32 8.31 -13.00
C ASN A 70 6.79 7.52 -11.78
N VAL A 71 5.47 7.50 -11.60
CA VAL A 71 4.81 6.78 -10.49
C VAL A 71 4.49 5.33 -10.86
N TYR A 72 4.82 4.41 -9.95
CA TYR A 72 4.54 2.97 -10.06
C TYR A 72 4.13 2.39 -8.69
N PRO A 73 3.52 1.19 -8.62
CA PRO A 73 2.95 0.68 -7.37
C PRO A 73 3.91 0.63 -6.17
N HIS A 74 5.19 0.32 -6.37
CA HIS A 74 6.17 0.32 -5.28
C HIS A 74 6.46 1.73 -4.74
N LEU A 75 6.43 2.76 -5.60
CA LEU A 75 6.60 4.15 -5.16
C LEU A 75 5.42 4.62 -4.30
N LEU A 76 4.19 4.25 -4.67
CA LEU A 76 3.00 4.51 -3.85
C LEU A 76 3.11 3.86 -2.46
N ARG A 77 3.57 2.60 -2.42
CA ARG A 77 3.80 1.88 -1.16
C ARG A 77 4.86 2.56 -0.29
N HIS A 78 5.96 3.01 -0.90
CA HIS A 78 7.00 3.73 -0.18
C HIS A 78 6.47 5.07 0.37
N SER A 79 5.77 5.85 -0.46
CA SER A 79 5.15 7.11 -0.03
C SER A 79 4.16 6.92 1.12
N PHE A 80 3.39 5.84 1.11
CA PHE A 80 2.49 5.50 2.22
C PHE A 80 3.28 5.22 3.51
N ALA A 81 4.34 4.42 3.42
CA ALA A 81 5.18 4.08 4.56
C ALA A 81 5.85 5.33 5.16
N THR A 82 6.44 6.18 4.31
CA THR A 82 7.11 7.40 4.76
C THR A 82 6.12 8.42 5.33
N HIS A 83 4.92 8.54 4.75
CA HIS A 83 3.87 9.41 5.27
C HIS A 83 3.41 8.99 6.67
N LEU A 84 3.16 7.70 6.90
CA LEU A 84 2.80 7.20 8.22
C LEU A 84 3.92 7.40 9.24
N LEU A 85 5.17 7.11 8.86
CA LEU A 85 6.32 7.27 9.73
C LEU A 85 6.56 8.75 10.10
N GLY A 86 6.41 9.66 9.14
CA GLY A 86 6.53 11.11 9.35
C GLY A 86 5.46 11.67 10.27
N ASN A 87 4.26 11.07 10.27
CA ASN A 87 3.18 11.40 11.20
C ASN A 87 3.25 10.65 12.54
N GLY A 88 4.39 10.00 12.83
CA GLY A 88 4.66 9.40 14.13
C GLY A 88 4.08 8.01 14.34
N ALA A 89 3.55 7.35 13.31
CA ALA A 89 3.06 5.98 13.42
C ALA A 89 4.19 5.02 13.85
N ASP A 90 3.82 3.98 14.61
CA ASP A 90 4.74 2.94 15.05
C ASP A 90 5.23 2.12 13.84
N LEU A 91 6.54 1.89 13.77
CA LEU A 91 7.16 1.15 12.68
C LEU A 91 6.60 -0.29 12.56
N ARG A 92 6.25 -0.92 13.67
CA ARG A 92 5.65 -2.26 13.71
C ARG A 92 4.27 -2.26 13.05
N ILE A 93 3.47 -1.23 13.28
CA ILE A 93 2.16 -1.06 12.63
C ILE A 93 2.32 -0.86 11.12
N ILE A 94 3.30 -0.04 10.71
CA ILE A 94 3.60 0.16 9.28
C ILE A 94 4.05 -1.16 8.64
N GLN A 95 4.89 -1.94 9.32
CA GLN A 95 5.35 -3.25 8.83
C GLN A 95 4.21 -4.26 8.67
N GLU A 96 3.28 -4.32 9.61
CA GLU A 96 2.08 -5.15 9.53
C GLU A 96 1.18 -4.74 8.35
N MET A 97 0.94 -3.44 8.18
CA MET A 97 0.14 -2.88 7.08
C MET A 97 0.76 -3.14 5.70
N LEU A 98 2.09 -3.10 5.60
CA LEU A 98 2.81 -3.36 4.37
C LEU A 98 2.94 -4.87 4.11
N GLY A 99 3.02 -5.70 5.15
CA GLY A 99 2.94 -7.16 5.02
C GLY A 99 4.23 -7.83 4.55
N HIS A 100 5.38 -7.40 5.08
CA HIS A 100 6.66 -8.00 4.74
C HIS A 100 6.87 -9.34 5.46
N ALA A 101 6.77 -10.42 4.68
CA ALA A 101 7.65 -11.59 4.79
C ALA A 101 8.88 -11.46 3.84
N ASP A 102 9.18 -10.26 3.34
CA ASP A 102 10.33 -10.05 2.43
C ASP A 102 11.10 -8.77 2.80
N ILE A 103 12.32 -8.95 3.30
CA ILE A 103 13.06 -8.04 4.18
C ILE A 103 13.88 -6.97 3.41
N SER A 104 13.75 -6.84 2.10
CA SER A 104 14.65 -6.02 1.26
C SER A 104 14.50 -4.50 1.36
N THR A 105 13.48 -3.98 2.07
CA THR A 105 13.33 -2.51 2.33
C THR A 105 13.44 -2.15 3.82
N THR A 106 13.69 -3.14 4.69
CA THR A 106 13.74 -2.97 6.16
C THR A 106 14.95 -2.14 6.61
N GLN A 107 16.05 -2.17 5.85
CA GLN A 107 17.31 -1.50 6.23
C GLN A 107 17.18 0.03 6.33
N ILE A 108 16.29 0.65 5.56
CA ILE A 108 16.06 2.10 5.64
C ILE A 108 15.32 2.46 6.93
N TYR A 109 14.43 1.60 7.41
CA TYR A 109 13.60 1.88 8.58
C TYR A 109 14.32 1.69 9.92
N THR A 110 15.29 0.78 10.00
CA THR A 110 16.15 0.63 11.20
C THR A 110 16.91 1.91 11.53
N HIS A 111 17.34 2.66 10.51
CA HIS A 111 18.06 3.91 10.73
C HIS A 111 17.19 5.06 11.26
N VAL A 112 15.90 5.06 10.93
CA VAL A 112 14.95 6.04 11.45
C VAL A 112 14.59 5.73 12.90
N ASP A 113 14.46 4.45 13.24
CA ASP A 113 14.24 4.00 14.61
C ASP A 113 15.38 4.46 15.53
N GLN A 114 16.64 4.35 15.12
CA GLN A 114 17.76 4.85 15.90
C GLN A 114 17.74 6.37 16.15
N LYS A 115 17.18 7.19 15.24
CA LYS A 115 17.05 8.63 15.49
C LYS A 115 15.94 8.92 16.49
N ARG A 116 14.79 8.25 16.36
CA ARG A 116 13.63 8.41 17.24
C ARG A 116 13.90 7.82 18.63
N LEU A 117 14.53 6.65 18.75
CA LEU A 117 14.98 6.08 20.02
C LEU A 117 15.95 7.02 20.73
N ARG A 118 16.92 7.62 20.02
CA ARG A 118 17.84 8.61 20.59
C ARG A 118 17.12 9.88 21.05
N GLN A 119 16.07 10.28 20.35
CA GLN A 119 15.29 11.47 20.71
C GLN A 119 14.39 11.22 21.92
N VAL A 120 13.69 10.09 21.97
CA VAL A 120 12.88 9.65 23.13
C VAL A 120 13.77 9.37 24.34
N HIS A 121 14.90 8.68 24.17
CA HIS A 121 15.89 8.48 25.22
C HIS A 121 16.35 9.84 25.78
N ARG A 122 16.75 10.81 24.95
CA ARG A 122 17.11 12.15 25.44
C ARG A 122 15.99 12.90 26.16
N GLN A 123 14.73 12.66 25.77
CA GLN A 123 13.59 13.38 26.31
C GLN A 123 13.09 12.81 27.65
N PHE A 124 13.39 11.54 27.94
CA PHE A 124 12.91 10.83 29.12
C PHE A 124 14.01 10.18 29.99
N HIS A 125 15.29 10.25 29.60
CA HIS A 125 16.37 9.83 30.49
C HIS A 125 16.70 10.92 31.51
N PRO A 126 16.70 10.59 32.82
CA PRO A 126 16.94 11.56 33.89
C PRO A 126 18.40 12.07 33.98
N ARG A 127 19.30 11.56 33.15
CA ARG A 127 20.67 12.05 32.94
C ARG A 127 21.01 11.79 31.47
N GLY A 128 21.46 12.81 30.74
CA GLY A 128 21.78 12.74 29.31
C GLY A 128 22.75 11.62 28.94
#